data_AF-A0A3E4N672-F1
#
_entry.id   AF-A0A3E4N672-F1
#
_cell.length_a   1.000
_cell.length_b   1.000
_cell.length_c   1.000
_cell.angle_alpha   90.00
_cell.angle_beta   90.00
_cell.angle_gamma   90.00
#
_symmetry.space_group_name_H-M   'P 1'
#
loop_
_entity.id
_entity.type
_entity.pdbx_description
1 polymer ?
#
loop_
_entity_poly.entity_id
_entity_poly.type
_entity_poly.pdbx_seq_one_letter_code
_entity_poly.pdbx_strand_id
1 'polypeptide(L)'
;MYKYFIHIISVILTSFYFFPFETVALPGVNTKMVLAGVSLLILGKRLAQRRDADINKDFFMLSLWAMGVSLVSLVTMTVNNTRDGSFLTYFISMWVWMGGAYTVIRWLHVAYGYVNVRLVCNLLIAVCVVQCLIAWTKDVYSPLQTWIDSFVGGEAFMGNTKDTRLSGIGAALDVAGLRFSAVAVMIGFILSKTEELSHKQVVGYLVSFLILAVIGNMISRTTTMGIGLAMAYWVYSTGLLTLKLKRENKKLWLWLGGIMCVVIPVFVSLYYTNDTFYKNIRFGFEGFFSLWETGKWQTSSNDILLEHMIVFPDNWRTWLIGDGYAANPLDPAFFDPYYTGPVYHGYYMGTDIGYLRYIFYFGLTGTVLFMAFMWKAAWICVSRFKDYKVLFLLILLVNYLGWFKVSTDVFMVFAIFLMLSKEDDKQTDSILENEQNC
;
A
#
# COMPACT_ATOMS: atom_id res chain seq x y z
N MET A 1 -24.74 -18.44 9.03
CA MET A 1 -23.45 -19.07 8.61
C MET A 1 -23.01 -18.63 7.21
N TYR A 2 -23.86 -18.71 6.18
CA TYR A 2 -23.51 -18.31 4.80
C TYR A 2 -22.92 -16.89 4.65
N LYS A 3 -23.50 -15.89 5.34
CA LYS A 3 -22.98 -14.51 5.32
C LYS A 3 -21.54 -14.41 5.84
N TYR A 4 -21.20 -15.10 6.93
CA TYR A 4 -19.83 -15.09 7.49
C TYR A 4 -18.82 -15.73 6.54
N PHE A 5 -19.20 -16.80 5.86
CA PHE A 5 -18.37 -17.45 4.86
C PHE A 5 -18.07 -16.52 3.68
N ILE A 6 -19.07 -15.76 3.21
CA ILE A 6 -18.89 -14.73 2.18
C ILE A 6 -17.89 -13.65 2.63
N HIS A 7 -17.97 -13.17 3.87
CA HIS A 7 -17.02 -12.20 4.40
C HIS A 7 -15.59 -12.75 4.42
N ILE A 8 -15.40 -13.99 4.87
CA ILE A 8 -14.08 -14.63 4.92
C ILE A 8 -13.49 -14.76 3.51
N ILE A 9 -14.25 -15.27 2.55
CA ILE A 9 -13.79 -15.38 1.15
C ILE A 9 -13.46 -14.01 0.57
N SER A 10 -14.27 -13.00 0.85
CA SER A 10 -14.05 -11.63 0.35
C SER A 10 -12.75 -11.05 0.91
N VAL A 11 -12.43 -11.29 2.18
CA VAL A 11 -11.15 -10.89 2.79
C VAL A 11 -9.98 -11.66 2.15
N ILE A 12 -10.12 -12.97 1.93
CA ILE A 12 -9.06 -13.77 1.29
C ILE A 12 -8.78 -13.29 -0.13
N LEU A 13 -9.82 -13.11 -0.96
CA LEU A 13 -9.66 -12.62 -2.33
C LEU A 13 -9.08 -11.21 -2.37
N THR A 14 -9.52 -10.33 -1.47
CA THR A 14 -8.96 -8.98 -1.35
C THR A 14 -7.50 -9.04 -0.87
N SER A 15 -7.13 -10.00 -0.02
CA SER A 15 -5.74 -10.22 0.39
C SER A 15 -4.87 -10.72 -0.77
N PHE A 16 -5.37 -11.65 -1.59
CA PHE A 16 -4.66 -12.13 -2.79
C PHE A 16 -4.39 -11.03 -3.81
N TYR A 17 -5.28 -10.04 -3.84
CA TYR A 17 -5.08 -8.82 -4.60
C TYR A 17 -4.06 -7.89 -3.91
N PHE A 18 -4.35 -7.48 -2.67
CA PHE A 18 -3.66 -6.38 -2.01
C PHE A 18 -2.27 -6.75 -1.48
N PHE A 19 -2.05 -8.01 -1.10
CA PHE A 19 -0.78 -8.59 -0.68
C PHE A 19 -0.47 -9.83 -1.53
N PRO A 20 -0.03 -9.63 -2.78
CA PRO A 20 0.22 -10.75 -3.67
C PRO A 20 1.47 -11.52 -3.23
N PHE A 21 1.39 -12.85 -3.30
CA PHE A 21 2.50 -13.75 -3.03
C PHE A 21 2.63 -14.78 -4.15
N GLU A 22 3.79 -15.42 -4.25
CA GLU A 22 4.01 -16.55 -5.15
C GLU A 22 3.72 -17.87 -4.44
N THR A 23 3.10 -18.79 -5.16
CA THR A 23 2.85 -20.15 -4.63
C THR A 23 4.02 -21.06 -4.99
N VAL A 24 4.35 -22.01 -4.09
CA VAL A 24 5.38 -23.04 -4.38
C VAL A 24 5.06 -23.83 -5.65
N ALA A 25 3.76 -24.06 -5.93
CA ALA A 25 3.30 -24.84 -7.08
C ALA A 25 3.50 -24.15 -8.44
N LEU A 26 3.53 -22.80 -8.48
CA LEU A 26 3.63 -22.00 -9.71
C LEU A 26 4.61 -20.84 -9.51
N PRO A 27 5.94 -21.10 -9.54
CA PRO A 27 6.95 -20.05 -9.46
C PRO A 27 6.85 -19.12 -10.68
N GLY A 28 6.92 -17.81 -10.47
CA GLY A 28 6.78 -16.78 -11.52
C GLY A 28 5.36 -16.23 -11.72
N VAL A 29 4.33 -16.88 -11.15
CA VAL A 29 2.94 -16.38 -11.20
C VAL A 29 2.47 -16.06 -9.79
N ASN A 30 2.27 -14.77 -9.51
CA ASN A 30 1.72 -14.30 -8.24
C ASN A 30 0.19 -14.29 -8.27
N THR A 31 -0.42 -14.24 -7.09
CA THR A 31 -1.89 -14.24 -6.93
C THR A 31 -2.59 -13.10 -7.67
N LYS A 32 -2.00 -11.91 -7.79
CA LYS A 32 -2.59 -10.81 -8.57
C LYS A 32 -2.65 -11.12 -10.06
N MET A 33 -1.65 -11.80 -10.63
CA MET A 33 -1.65 -12.25 -12.02
C MET A 33 -2.74 -13.28 -12.27
N VAL A 34 -2.96 -14.20 -11.31
CA VAL A 34 -4.08 -15.15 -11.38
C VAL A 34 -5.43 -14.42 -11.38
N LEU A 35 -5.64 -13.46 -10.47
CA LEU A 35 -6.87 -12.66 -10.44
C LEU A 35 -7.07 -11.84 -11.72
N ALA A 36 -6.00 -11.33 -12.31
CA ALA A 36 -6.04 -10.65 -13.60
C ALA A 36 -6.42 -11.62 -14.74
N GLY A 37 -5.90 -12.85 -14.74
CA GLY A 37 -6.30 -13.89 -15.69
C GLY A 37 -7.80 -14.23 -15.59
N VAL A 38 -8.32 -14.39 -14.37
CA VAL A 38 -9.75 -14.58 -14.11
C VAL A 38 -10.57 -13.39 -14.63
N SER A 39 -10.04 -12.17 -14.50
CA SER A 39 -10.72 -10.95 -14.98
C SER A 39 -10.95 -10.99 -16.49
N LEU A 40 -10.00 -11.51 -17.27
CA LEU A 40 -10.10 -11.64 -18.72
C LEU A 40 -11.21 -12.63 -19.11
N LEU A 41 -11.37 -13.74 -18.37
CA LEU A 41 -12.46 -14.70 -18.60
C LEU A 41 -13.83 -14.08 -18.31
N ILE A 42 -13.95 -13.33 -17.21
CA ILE A 42 -15.19 -12.62 -16.85
C ILE A 42 -15.53 -11.57 -17.90
N LEU A 43 -14.54 -10.80 -18.34
CA LEU A 43 -14.69 -9.75 -19.34
C LEU A 43 -15.06 -10.34 -20.71
N GLY A 44 -14.41 -11.43 -21.13
CA GLY A 44 -14.72 -12.14 -22.37
C GLY A 44 -16.16 -12.67 -22.40
N LYS A 45 -16.62 -13.30 -21.31
CA LYS A 45 -18.02 -13.73 -21.17
C LYS A 45 -18.99 -12.56 -21.30
N ARG A 46 -18.66 -11.41 -20.70
CA ARG A 46 -19.54 -10.24 -20.70
C ARG A 46 -19.61 -9.55 -22.05
N LEU A 47 -18.48 -9.42 -22.74
CA LEU A 47 -18.41 -8.90 -24.11
C LEU A 47 -19.25 -9.75 -25.06
N ALA A 48 -19.15 -11.09 -24.95
CA ALA A 48 -19.96 -12.01 -25.72
C ALA A 48 -21.48 -11.86 -25.45
N GLN A 49 -21.86 -11.53 -24.22
CA GLN A 49 -23.27 -11.38 -23.82
C GLN A 49 -23.86 -9.99 -24.09
N ARG A 50 -23.08 -8.91 -23.97
CA ARG A 50 -23.61 -7.54 -24.00
C ARG A 50 -23.35 -6.78 -25.30
N ARG A 51 -22.51 -7.28 -26.22
CA ARG A 51 -22.14 -6.60 -27.50
C ARG A 51 -21.66 -5.15 -27.38
N ASP A 52 -21.47 -4.66 -26.17
CA ASP A 52 -21.08 -3.28 -25.89
C ASP A 52 -19.64 -3.29 -25.41
N ALA A 53 -18.75 -2.82 -26.28
CA ALA A 53 -17.31 -2.79 -26.08
C ALA A 53 -16.83 -1.37 -25.77
N ASP A 54 -17.62 -0.62 -25.00
CA ASP A 54 -17.26 0.76 -24.68
C ASP A 54 -16.12 0.79 -23.66
N ILE A 55 -14.94 1.20 -24.10
CA ILE A 55 -13.76 1.36 -23.25
C ILE A 55 -13.90 2.69 -22.53
N ASN A 56 -14.00 2.64 -21.21
CA ASN A 56 -14.07 3.85 -20.39
C ASN A 56 -12.90 4.79 -20.71
N LYS A 57 -13.22 6.04 -21.06
CA LYS A 57 -12.25 7.12 -21.36
C LYS A 57 -11.19 7.27 -20.27
N ASP A 58 -11.56 7.10 -19.00
CA ASP A 58 -10.65 7.15 -17.86
C ASP A 58 -9.59 6.03 -17.93
N PHE A 59 -10.04 4.81 -18.27
CA PHE A 59 -9.17 3.64 -18.42
C PHE A 59 -8.22 3.79 -19.60
N PHE A 60 -8.73 4.28 -20.73
CA PHE A 60 -7.92 4.56 -21.91
C PHE A 60 -6.85 5.62 -21.60
N MET A 61 -7.23 6.71 -20.93
CA MET A 61 -6.28 7.77 -20.59
C MET A 61 -5.20 7.28 -19.63
N LEU A 62 -5.54 6.51 -18.59
CA LEU A 62 -4.54 5.90 -17.70
C LEU A 62 -3.62 4.92 -18.43
N SER A 63 -4.15 4.16 -19.39
CA SER A 63 -3.37 3.26 -20.24
C SER A 63 -2.34 4.04 -21.06
N LEU A 64 -2.71 5.21 -21.61
CA LEU A 64 -1.77 6.07 -22.34
C LEU A 64 -0.65 6.61 -21.45
N TRP A 65 -0.96 7.06 -20.22
CA TRP A 65 0.07 7.52 -19.27
C TRP A 65 1.02 6.38 -18.87
N ALA A 66 0.48 5.20 -18.57
CA ALA A 66 1.29 4.02 -18.23
C ALA A 66 2.17 3.58 -19.41
N MET A 67 1.64 3.63 -20.64
CA MET A 67 2.41 3.38 -21.85
C MET A 67 3.51 4.42 -22.03
N GLY A 68 3.24 5.69 -21.71
CA GLY A 68 4.25 6.75 -21.68
C GLY A 68 5.42 6.40 -20.75
N VAL A 69 5.15 5.94 -19.53
CA VAL A 69 6.19 5.51 -18.57
C VAL A 69 7.03 4.37 -19.15
N SER A 70 6.37 3.35 -19.72
CA SER A 70 7.04 2.24 -20.41
C SER A 70 7.88 2.70 -21.62
N LEU A 71 7.39 3.67 -22.39
CA LEU A 71 8.11 4.21 -23.56
C LEU A 71 9.34 5.02 -23.14
N VAL A 72 9.25 5.86 -22.11
CA VAL A 72 10.41 6.61 -21.60
C VAL A 72 11.46 5.63 -21.05
N SER A 73 11.03 4.58 -20.36
CA SER A 73 11.91 3.48 -19.94
C SER A 73 12.61 2.83 -21.15
N LEU A 74 11.87 2.49 -22.21
CA LEU A 74 12.46 1.93 -23.43
C LEU A 74 13.47 2.87 -24.10
N VAL A 75 13.13 4.15 -24.23
CA VAL A 75 14.03 5.17 -24.81
C VAL A 75 15.31 5.27 -23.98
N THR A 76 15.19 5.31 -22.66
CA THR A 76 16.32 5.38 -21.74
C THR A 76 17.24 4.18 -21.89
N MET A 77 16.68 2.96 -21.87
CA MET A 77 17.43 1.72 -22.05
C MET A 77 18.15 1.70 -23.41
N THR A 78 17.49 2.16 -24.46
CA THR A 78 18.05 2.18 -25.83
C THR A 78 19.18 3.20 -25.97
N VAL A 79 19.01 4.40 -25.41
CA VAL A 79 20.00 5.49 -25.49
C VAL A 79 21.24 5.19 -24.66
N ASN A 80 21.07 4.50 -23.53
CA ASN A 80 22.17 4.16 -22.62
C ASN A 80 22.70 2.72 -22.80
N ASN A 81 22.11 1.94 -23.71
CA ASN A 81 22.42 0.52 -23.93
C ASN A 81 22.36 -0.34 -22.66
N THR A 82 21.37 -0.09 -21.80
CA THR A 82 21.21 -0.85 -20.54
C THR A 82 20.13 -1.94 -20.67
N ARG A 83 20.22 -2.95 -19.80
CA ARG A 83 19.32 -4.13 -19.79
C ARG A 83 18.30 -4.16 -18.66
N ASP A 84 18.20 -3.08 -17.86
CA ASP A 84 17.29 -3.03 -16.73
C ASP A 84 15.84 -2.70 -17.16
N GLY A 85 15.00 -3.74 -17.20
CA GLY A 85 13.58 -3.66 -17.55
C GLY A 85 12.63 -3.28 -16.41
N SER A 86 13.11 -2.77 -15.28
CA SER A 86 12.32 -2.54 -14.06
C SER A 86 11.00 -1.78 -14.29
N PHE A 87 10.99 -0.74 -15.13
CA PHE A 87 9.78 0.03 -15.46
C PHE A 87 9.29 -0.17 -16.90
N LEU A 88 9.98 -0.99 -17.70
CA LEU A 88 9.61 -1.25 -19.10
C LEU A 88 8.22 -1.87 -19.19
N THR A 89 7.94 -2.82 -18.28
CA THR A 89 6.66 -3.53 -18.24
C THR A 89 5.60 -2.84 -17.37
N TYR A 90 5.80 -1.56 -17.00
CA TYR A 90 4.87 -0.85 -16.13
C TYR A 90 3.44 -0.80 -16.70
N PHE A 91 3.29 -0.62 -18.01
CA PHE A 91 2.00 -0.74 -18.70
C PHE A 91 1.28 -2.08 -18.42
N ILE A 92 2.01 -3.20 -18.50
CA ILE A 92 1.47 -4.54 -18.21
C ILE A 92 1.11 -4.65 -16.73
N SER A 93 2.00 -4.18 -15.85
CA SER A 93 1.77 -4.19 -14.40
C SER A 93 0.49 -3.44 -14.02
N MET A 94 0.28 -2.25 -14.60
CA MET A 94 -0.93 -1.44 -14.42
C MET A 94 -2.18 -2.24 -14.82
N TRP A 95 -2.17 -2.88 -15.99
CA TRP A 95 -3.29 -3.71 -16.46
C TRP A 95 -3.55 -4.92 -15.56
N VAL A 96 -2.50 -5.58 -15.07
CA VAL A 96 -2.62 -6.69 -14.10
C VAL A 96 -3.27 -6.20 -12.80
N TRP A 97 -2.87 -5.04 -12.28
CA TRP A 97 -3.48 -4.46 -11.08
C TRP A 97 -4.94 -4.06 -11.31
N MET A 98 -5.28 -3.54 -12.47
CA MET A 98 -6.65 -3.19 -12.83
C MET A 98 -7.53 -4.43 -13.03
N GLY A 99 -7.01 -5.47 -13.68
CA GLY A 99 -7.69 -6.75 -13.86
C GLY A 99 -7.93 -7.45 -12.52
N GLY A 100 -6.92 -7.50 -11.65
CA GLY A 100 -7.07 -8.03 -10.29
C GLY A 100 -8.13 -7.27 -9.49
N ALA A 101 -8.12 -5.94 -9.54
CA ALA A 101 -9.14 -5.10 -8.93
C ALA A 101 -10.55 -5.40 -9.48
N TYR A 102 -10.68 -5.56 -10.80
CA TYR A 102 -11.95 -5.84 -11.44
C TYR A 102 -12.56 -7.16 -10.95
N THR A 103 -11.75 -8.21 -10.81
CA THR A 103 -12.19 -9.51 -10.26
C THR A 103 -12.69 -9.36 -8.83
N VAL A 104 -11.97 -8.61 -7.98
CA VAL A 104 -12.40 -8.36 -6.60
C VAL A 104 -13.71 -7.59 -6.56
N ILE A 105 -13.82 -6.46 -7.27
CA ILE A 105 -15.06 -5.66 -7.28
C ILE A 105 -16.24 -6.47 -7.81
N ARG A 106 -16.04 -7.30 -8.84
CA ARG A 106 -17.10 -8.17 -9.37
C ARG A 106 -17.53 -9.23 -8.37
N TRP A 107 -16.58 -9.86 -7.68
CA TRP A 107 -16.91 -10.77 -6.59
C TRP A 107 -17.73 -10.06 -5.51
N LEU A 108 -17.31 -8.86 -5.08
CA LEU A 108 -18.03 -8.08 -4.08
C LEU A 108 -19.45 -7.74 -4.51
N HIS A 109 -19.64 -7.36 -5.77
CA HIS A 109 -20.97 -7.09 -6.32
C HIS A 109 -21.86 -8.33 -6.30
N VAL A 110 -21.32 -9.53 -6.58
CA VAL A 110 -22.08 -10.79 -6.51
C VAL A 110 -22.36 -11.20 -5.05
N ALA A 111 -21.39 -10.97 -4.16
CA ALA A 111 -21.44 -11.37 -2.76
C ALA A 111 -22.37 -10.49 -1.90
N TYR A 112 -22.33 -9.18 -2.10
CA TYR A 112 -23.03 -8.18 -1.29
C TYR A 112 -24.22 -7.55 -2.01
N GLY A 113 -24.34 -7.70 -3.32
CA GLY A 113 -25.38 -7.06 -4.14
C GLY A 113 -25.14 -5.57 -4.42
N TYR A 114 -24.26 -4.92 -3.65
CA TYR A 114 -23.82 -3.54 -3.84
C TYR A 114 -22.33 -3.40 -3.49
N VAL A 115 -21.68 -2.38 -4.03
CA VAL A 115 -20.29 -2.05 -3.69
C VAL A 115 -20.16 -0.53 -3.60
N ASN A 116 -19.74 -0.04 -2.45
CA ASN A 116 -19.45 1.37 -2.22
C ASN A 116 -18.00 1.57 -1.75
N VAL A 117 -17.55 2.82 -1.75
CA VAL A 117 -16.19 3.19 -1.30
C VAL A 117 -15.91 2.72 0.13
N ARG A 118 -16.92 2.82 1.02
CA ARG A 118 -16.82 2.45 2.43
C ARG A 118 -16.62 0.94 2.65
N LEU A 119 -17.31 0.10 1.87
CA LEU A 119 -17.18 -1.36 1.91
C LEU A 119 -15.78 -1.78 1.47
N VAL A 120 -15.26 -1.19 0.40
CA VAL A 120 -13.89 -1.44 -0.09
C VAL A 120 -12.88 -1.05 0.99
N CYS A 121 -13.02 0.13 1.61
CA CYS A 121 -12.16 0.54 2.72
C CYS A 121 -12.23 -0.45 3.89
N ASN A 122 -13.42 -0.89 4.29
CA ASN A 122 -13.59 -1.86 5.38
C ASN A 122 -12.91 -3.19 5.10
N LEU A 123 -12.96 -3.68 3.86
CA LEU A 123 -12.29 -4.90 3.45
C LEU A 123 -10.77 -4.74 3.46
N LEU A 124 -10.25 -3.61 2.95
CA LEU A 124 -8.82 -3.32 2.99
C LEU A 124 -8.29 -3.21 4.43
N ILE A 125 -9.07 -2.60 5.33
CA ILE A 125 -8.78 -2.54 6.77
C ILE A 125 -8.74 -3.95 7.36
N ALA A 126 -9.76 -4.77 7.10
CA ALA A 126 -9.82 -6.15 7.59
C ALA A 126 -8.63 -6.98 7.09
N VAL A 127 -8.27 -6.86 5.81
CA VAL A 127 -7.09 -7.53 5.24
C VAL A 127 -5.82 -7.11 5.97
N CYS A 128 -5.59 -5.82 6.18
CA CYS A 128 -4.38 -5.34 6.83
C CYS A 128 -4.29 -5.78 8.30
N VAL A 129 -5.40 -5.75 9.03
CA VAL A 129 -5.46 -6.24 10.42
C VAL A 129 -5.17 -7.74 10.47
N VAL A 130 -5.81 -8.53 9.60
CA VAL A 130 -5.57 -9.98 9.53
C VAL A 130 -4.11 -10.27 9.18
N GLN A 131 -3.51 -9.54 8.24
CA GLN A 131 -2.09 -9.70 7.89
C GLN A 131 -1.15 -9.35 9.05
N CYS A 132 -1.45 -8.29 9.81
CA CYS A 132 -0.70 -7.96 11.03
C CYS A 132 -0.81 -9.08 12.07
N LEU A 133 -2.01 -9.61 12.30
CA LEU A 133 -2.22 -10.70 13.25
C LEU A 133 -1.52 -12.00 12.81
N ILE A 134 -1.53 -12.31 11.51
CA ILE A 134 -0.78 -13.45 10.96
C ILE A 134 0.72 -13.25 11.15
N ALA A 135 1.25 -12.07 10.84
CA ALA A 135 2.67 -11.77 11.02
C ALA A 135 3.12 -11.96 12.49
N TRP A 136 2.32 -11.47 13.43
CA TRP A 136 2.56 -11.67 14.86
C TRP A 136 2.46 -13.14 15.28
N THR A 137 1.44 -13.86 14.80
CA THR A 137 1.22 -15.26 15.18
C THR A 137 2.30 -16.18 14.60
N LYS A 138 2.81 -15.90 13.39
CA LYS A 138 3.95 -16.62 12.79
C LYS A 138 5.18 -16.56 13.69
N ASP A 139 5.47 -15.38 14.23
CA ASP A 139 6.64 -15.13 15.07
C ASP A 139 6.56 -15.84 16.43
N VAL A 140 5.35 -15.98 16.99
CA VAL A 140 5.12 -16.63 18.28
C VAL A 140 4.90 -18.15 18.15
N TYR A 141 4.38 -18.63 17.01
CA TYR A 141 3.94 -20.01 16.83
C TYR A 141 4.55 -20.67 15.57
N SER A 142 5.67 -21.36 15.78
CA SER A 142 6.47 -22.00 14.71
C SER A 142 5.70 -22.95 13.79
N PRO A 143 4.73 -23.78 14.25
CA PRO A 143 3.99 -24.67 13.34
C PRO A 143 3.17 -23.92 12.28
N LEU A 144 2.67 -22.72 12.59
CA LEU A 144 1.96 -21.90 11.60
C LEU A 144 2.93 -21.36 10.54
N GLN A 145 4.14 -20.98 10.93
CA GLN A 145 5.19 -20.55 10.01
C GLN A 145 5.52 -21.67 9.02
N THR A 146 5.79 -22.89 9.51
CA THR A 146 6.08 -24.04 8.64
C THR A 146 4.93 -24.38 7.69
N TRP A 147 3.68 -24.26 8.16
CA TRP A 147 2.52 -24.46 7.30
C TRP A 147 2.43 -23.40 6.19
N ILE A 148 2.61 -22.12 6.50
CA ILE A 148 2.61 -21.04 5.51
C ILE A 148 3.75 -21.20 4.51
N ASP A 149 4.95 -21.52 4.99
CA ASP A 149 6.15 -21.73 4.15
C ASP A 149 5.98 -22.92 3.19
N SER A 150 5.09 -23.88 3.50
CA SER A 150 4.77 -24.98 2.59
C SER A 150 3.92 -24.58 1.37
N PHE A 151 3.21 -23.44 1.44
CA PHE A 151 2.36 -22.94 0.36
C PHE A 151 2.96 -21.71 -0.35
N VAL A 152 3.69 -20.87 0.38
CA VAL A 152 4.28 -19.63 -0.11
C VAL A 152 5.68 -19.92 -0.66
N GLY A 153 5.80 -19.88 -1.99
CA GLY A 153 7.04 -20.21 -2.73
C GLY A 153 8.17 -19.22 -2.54
N GLY A 154 7.83 -18.02 -2.07
CA GLY A 154 8.78 -16.99 -1.67
C GLY A 154 8.16 -15.60 -1.71
N GLU A 155 8.77 -14.70 -0.94
CA GLU A 155 8.58 -13.25 -1.04
C GLU A 155 9.74 -12.62 -1.84
N ALA A 156 10.36 -13.38 -2.77
CA ALA A 156 11.58 -12.98 -3.47
C ALA A 156 11.45 -11.62 -4.20
N PHE A 157 10.25 -11.28 -4.70
CA PHE A 157 9.96 -9.95 -5.27
C PHE A 157 9.93 -8.80 -4.24
N MET A 158 9.84 -9.10 -2.95
CA MET A 158 9.78 -8.14 -1.85
C MET A 158 11.10 -8.08 -1.07
N GLY A 159 12.04 -9.00 -1.31
CA GLY A 159 13.32 -9.13 -0.61
C GLY A 159 13.33 -10.30 0.37
N ASN A 160 14.38 -11.13 0.35
CA ASN A 160 14.52 -12.31 1.22
C ASN A 160 14.62 -11.89 2.71
N THR A 161 13.54 -12.03 3.48
CA THR A 161 13.53 -11.82 4.94
C THR A 161 13.39 -13.13 5.71
N LYS A 162 14.18 -14.15 5.36
CA LYS A 162 14.04 -15.46 6.02
C LYS A 162 14.38 -15.47 7.51
N ASP A 163 15.20 -14.53 8.02
CA ASP A 163 15.81 -14.74 9.34
C ASP A 163 15.70 -13.62 10.40
N THR A 164 15.16 -12.42 10.11
CA THR A 164 15.25 -11.31 11.12
C THR A 164 14.10 -10.31 11.22
N ARG A 165 13.07 -10.34 10.36
CA ARG A 165 12.01 -9.31 10.37
C ARG A 165 10.61 -9.92 10.30
N LEU A 166 9.68 -9.37 11.08
CA LEU A 166 8.27 -9.76 11.10
C LEU A 166 7.66 -9.60 9.70
N SER A 167 7.12 -10.67 9.11
CA SER A 167 6.44 -10.62 7.81
C SER A 167 5.13 -11.41 7.81
N GLY A 168 4.12 -10.85 7.12
CA GLY A 168 2.83 -11.49 6.91
C GLY A 168 2.89 -12.53 5.78
N ILE A 169 1.77 -12.67 5.04
CA ILE A 169 1.71 -13.44 3.80
C ILE A 169 1.69 -12.43 2.64
N GLY A 170 2.82 -12.24 1.94
CA GLY A 170 2.95 -11.24 0.88
C GLY A 170 2.97 -9.80 1.39
N ALA A 171 3.22 -9.65 2.70
CA ALA A 171 3.19 -8.39 3.44
C ALA A 171 4.51 -8.23 4.20
N ALA A 172 5.57 -7.89 3.46
CA ALA A 172 6.91 -7.67 3.99
C ALA A 172 7.44 -6.28 3.64
N LEU A 173 8.37 -5.82 4.49
CA LEU A 173 9.22 -4.65 4.25
C LEU A 173 8.42 -3.38 3.89
N ASP A 174 9.06 -2.45 3.18
CA ASP A 174 8.52 -1.11 2.95
C ASP A 174 7.36 -1.09 1.94
N VAL A 175 7.23 -2.11 1.10
CA VAL A 175 6.05 -2.32 0.25
C VAL A 175 4.79 -2.55 1.10
N ALA A 176 4.90 -3.33 2.17
CA ALA A 176 3.79 -3.54 3.10
C ALA A 176 3.50 -2.29 3.92
N GLY A 177 4.52 -1.56 4.38
CA GLY A 177 4.32 -0.35 5.16
C GLY A 177 3.69 0.81 4.38
N LEU A 178 3.93 0.94 3.07
CA LEU A 178 3.17 1.89 2.22
C LEU A 178 1.69 1.51 2.08
N ARG A 179 1.40 0.20 1.94
CA ARG A 179 0.02 -0.31 1.92
C ARG A 179 -0.69 -0.04 3.26
N PHE A 180 -0.02 -0.36 4.37
CA PHE A 180 -0.54 -0.07 5.71
C PHE A 180 -0.71 1.43 5.94
N SER A 181 0.18 2.28 5.41
CA SER A 181 0.04 3.72 5.48
C SER A 181 -1.20 4.24 4.76
N ALA A 182 -1.47 3.73 3.56
CA ALA A 182 -2.67 4.08 2.80
C ALA A 182 -3.95 3.68 3.56
N VAL A 183 -3.95 2.49 4.18
CA VAL A 183 -5.10 2.00 4.98
C VAL A 183 -5.24 2.75 6.31
N ALA A 184 -4.14 3.13 6.96
CA ALA A 184 -4.18 3.97 8.16
C ALA A 184 -4.85 5.34 7.87
N VAL A 185 -4.54 5.92 6.71
CA VAL A 185 -5.21 7.13 6.21
C VAL A 185 -6.69 6.89 5.91
N MET A 186 -7.08 5.74 5.36
CA MET A 186 -8.49 5.37 5.17
C MET A 186 -9.25 5.34 6.50
N ILE A 187 -8.67 4.69 7.52
CA ILE A 187 -9.22 4.67 8.87
C ILE A 187 -9.33 6.09 9.42
N GLY A 188 -8.28 6.89 9.24
CA GLY A 188 -8.23 8.30 9.64
C GLY A 188 -9.39 9.11 9.03
N PHE A 189 -9.61 8.96 7.73
CA PHE A 189 -10.69 9.63 7.02
C PHE A 189 -12.08 9.19 7.53
N ILE A 190 -12.32 7.89 7.65
CA ILE A 190 -13.62 7.36 8.12
C ILE A 190 -13.90 7.81 9.55
N LEU A 191 -12.90 7.75 10.45
CA LEU A 191 -13.05 8.19 11.83
C LEU A 191 -13.27 9.70 11.95
N SER A 192 -12.84 10.52 10.99
CA SER A 192 -13.15 11.97 11.00
C SER A 192 -14.64 12.28 10.83
N LYS A 193 -15.43 11.32 10.35
CA LYS A 193 -16.89 11.42 10.19
C LYS A 193 -17.61 10.64 11.29
N THR A 194 -17.27 10.88 12.56
CA THR A 194 -17.81 10.08 13.70
C THR A 194 -19.33 10.15 13.86
N GLU A 195 -19.99 11.15 13.29
CA GLU A 195 -21.45 11.32 13.36
C GLU A 195 -22.21 10.19 12.66
N GLU A 196 -21.65 9.68 11.56
CA GLU A 196 -22.22 8.58 10.77
C GLU A 196 -21.92 7.19 11.38
N LEU A 197 -21.24 7.14 12.53
CA LEU A 197 -20.67 5.92 13.11
C LEU A 197 -21.30 5.54 14.46
N SER A 198 -21.71 4.28 14.56
CA SER A 198 -22.08 3.68 15.85
C SER A 198 -20.87 3.60 16.79
N HIS A 199 -21.11 3.59 18.11
CA HIS A 199 -20.05 3.42 19.12
C HIS A 199 -19.18 2.18 18.86
N LYS A 200 -19.81 1.06 18.50
CA LYS A 200 -19.09 -0.19 18.19
C LYS A 200 -18.18 -0.06 16.97
N GLN A 201 -18.63 0.67 15.94
CA GLN A 201 -17.84 0.91 14.73
C GLN A 201 -16.64 1.81 15.01
N VAL A 202 -16.83 2.89 15.77
CA VAL A 202 -15.72 3.77 16.19
C VAL A 202 -14.65 2.98 16.95
N VAL A 203 -15.05 2.17 17.94
CA VAL A 203 -14.12 1.31 18.68
C VAL A 203 -13.43 0.31 17.75
N GLY A 204 -14.17 -0.34 16.83
CA GLY A 204 -13.59 -1.28 15.87
C GLY A 204 -12.52 -0.64 14.96
N TYR A 205 -12.77 0.56 14.44
CA TYR A 205 -11.80 1.29 13.63
C TYR A 205 -10.60 1.76 14.45
N LEU A 206 -10.81 2.24 15.69
CA LEU A 206 -9.72 2.64 16.58
C LEU A 206 -8.83 1.45 16.94
N VAL A 207 -9.41 0.31 17.30
CA VAL A 207 -8.65 -0.92 17.56
C VAL A 207 -7.87 -1.34 16.31
N SER A 208 -8.50 -1.30 15.13
CA SER A 208 -7.83 -1.60 13.86
C SER A 208 -6.65 -0.64 13.60
N PHE A 209 -6.85 0.66 13.84
CA PHE A 209 -5.81 1.68 13.71
C PHE A 209 -4.63 1.40 14.64
N LEU A 210 -4.88 1.02 15.89
CA LEU A 210 -3.84 0.71 16.86
C LEU A 210 -3.08 -0.57 16.52
N ILE A 211 -3.77 -1.60 16.02
CA ILE A 211 -3.12 -2.82 15.51
C ILE A 211 -2.15 -2.46 14.37
N LEU A 212 -2.59 -1.66 13.39
CA LEU A 212 -1.71 -1.18 12.32
C LEU A 212 -0.59 -0.29 12.87
N ALA A 213 -0.88 0.55 13.87
CA ALA A 213 0.09 1.46 14.42
C ALA A 213 1.24 0.78 15.15
N VAL A 214 0.96 -0.36 15.77
CA VAL A 214 1.93 -1.10 16.56
C VAL A 214 2.54 -2.20 15.72
N ILE A 215 1.73 -3.17 15.30
CA ILE A 215 2.22 -4.34 14.55
C ILE A 215 2.68 -3.95 13.15
N GLY A 216 1.97 -3.04 12.48
CA GLY A 216 2.40 -2.54 11.16
C GLY A 216 3.75 -1.84 11.21
N ASN A 217 4.05 -1.09 12.27
CA ASN A 217 5.38 -0.48 12.47
C ASN A 217 6.46 -1.52 12.81
N MET A 218 6.11 -2.60 13.50
CA MET A 218 7.02 -3.73 13.73
C MET A 218 7.39 -4.44 12.42
N ILE A 219 6.49 -4.48 11.43
CA ILE A 219 6.75 -5.00 10.07
C ILE A 219 7.58 -3.99 9.26
N SER A 220 7.09 -2.74 9.14
CA SER A 220 7.81 -1.66 8.44
C SER A 220 7.54 -0.30 9.05
N ARG A 221 8.64 0.41 9.33
CA ARG A 221 8.69 1.78 9.83
C ARG A 221 8.04 2.80 8.89
N THR A 222 7.83 2.47 7.61
CA THR A 222 7.10 3.37 6.70
C THR A 222 5.64 3.53 7.10
N THR A 223 5.05 2.59 7.87
CA THR A 223 3.69 2.69 8.40
C THR A 223 3.48 3.94 9.27
N THR A 224 4.53 4.40 9.97
CA THR A 224 4.50 5.64 10.78
C THR A 224 4.09 6.87 9.96
N MET A 225 4.42 6.91 8.67
CA MET A 225 4.04 8.01 7.78
C MET A 225 2.52 8.12 7.64
N GLY A 226 1.82 7.00 7.37
CA GLY A 226 0.36 7.00 7.26
C GLY A 226 -0.34 7.28 8.58
N ILE A 227 0.18 6.78 9.70
CA ILE A 227 -0.33 7.07 11.05
C ILE A 227 -0.19 8.57 11.34
N GLY A 228 1.00 9.15 11.06
CA GLY A 228 1.27 10.58 11.23
C GLY A 228 0.31 11.45 10.41
N LEU A 229 0.09 11.10 9.14
CA LEU A 229 -0.87 11.80 8.28
C LEU A 229 -2.31 11.67 8.78
N ALA A 230 -2.73 10.48 9.22
CA ALA A 230 -4.06 10.27 9.78
C ALA A 230 -4.29 11.10 11.05
N MET A 231 -3.30 11.15 11.95
CA MET A 231 -3.34 11.97 13.16
C MET A 231 -3.34 13.46 12.85
N ALA A 232 -2.50 13.92 11.92
CA ALA A 232 -2.49 15.32 11.48
C ALA A 232 -3.84 15.73 10.88
N TYR A 233 -4.45 14.83 10.11
CA TYR A 233 -5.79 15.02 9.56
C TYR A 233 -6.87 15.06 10.66
N TRP A 234 -6.77 14.24 11.71
CA TRP A 234 -7.66 14.36 12.88
C TRP A 234 -7.50 15.69 13.61
N VAL A 235 -6.27 16.13 13.87
CA VAL A 235 -6.01 17.42 14.52
C VAL A 235 -6.60 18.58 13.72
N TYR A 236 -6.46 18.53 12.39
CA TYR A 236 -7.05 19.52 11.47
C TYR A 236 -8.59 19.44 11.44
N SER A 237 -9.16 18.27 11.15
CA SER A 237 -10.61 18.08 10.99
C SER A 237 -11.41 18.31 12.27
N THR A 238 -10.83 18.00 13.43
CA THR A 238 -11.49 18.19 14.73
C THR A 238 -11.38 19.62 15.27
N GLY A 239 -10.63 20.50 14.59
CA GLY A 239 -10.44 21.89 14.99
C GLY A 239 -9.63 22.05 16.29
N LEU A 240 -8.86 21.03 16.67
CA LEU A 240 -8.16 20.96 17.95
C LEU A 240 -7.12 22.09 18.09
N LEU A 241 -6.50 22.47 16.97
CA LEU A 241 -5.61 23.64 16.85
C LEU A 241 -6.29 24.97 17.19
N THR A 242 -7.61 25.07 17.01
CA THR A 242 -8.39 26.28 17.32
C THR A 242 -9.03 26.25 18.71
N LEU A 243 -8.73 25.23 19.54
CA LEU A 243 -9.29 24.97 20.88
C LEU A 243 -10.83 24.93 20.98
N LYS A 244 -11.54 25.11 19.87
CA LYS A 244 -12.99 24.92 19.73
C LYS A 244 -13.25 23.49 19.29
N LEU A 245 -13.11 22.57 20.24
CA LEU A 245 -13.41 21.16 19.98
C LEU A 245 -14.88 21.01 19.62
N LYS A 246 -15.17 20.75 18.34
CA LYS A 246 -16.54 20.48 17.89
C LYS A 246 -17.11 19.33 18.72
N ARG A 247 -18.32 19.51 19.25
CA ARG A 247 -19.02 18.52 20.12
C ARG A 247 -19.10 17.14 19.45
N GLU A 248 -19.17 17.15 18.13
CA GLU A 248 -19.27 16.03 17.18
C GLU A 248 -18.06 15.07 17.24
N ASN A 249 -16.87 15.59 17.53
CA ASN A 249 -15.61 14.81 17.51
C ASN A 249 -15.11 14.41 18.90
N LYS A 250 -15.84 14.76 19.98
CA LYS A 250 -15.50 14.34 21.35
C LYS A 250 -15.47 12.83 21.51
N LYS A 251 -16.33 12.12 20.78
CA LYS A 251 -16.44 10.66 20.82
C LYS A 251 -15.14 9.98 20.39
N LEU A 252 -14.48 10.48 19.33
CA LEU A 252 -13.20 9.94 18.85
C LEU A 252 -12.14 10.04 19.94
N TRP A 253 -11.92 11.24 20.48
CA TRP A 253 -10.87 11.49 21.48
C TRP A 253 -11.14 10.78 22.81
N LEU A 254 -12.41 10.67 23.23
CA LEU A 254 -12.78 9.95 24.45
C LEU A 254 -12.50 8.45 24.33
N TRP A 255 -12.90 7.81 23.23
CA TRP A 255 -12.62 6.38 23.03
C TRP A 255 -11.15 6.11 22.76
N LEU A 256 -10.46 7.00 22.03
CA LEU A 256 -9.02 6.90 21.83
C LEU A 256 -8.28 6.95 23.18
N GLY A 257 -8.59 7.93 24.03
CA GLY A 257 -8.02 8.04 25.37
C GLY A 257 -8.35 6.82 26.25
N GLY A 258 -9.61 6.36 26.24
CA GLY A 258 -10.03 5.18 26.98
C GLY A 258 -9.31 3.90 26.57
N ILE A 259 -9.12 3.67 25.26
CA ILE A 259 -8.39 2.51 24.75
C ILE A 259 -6.90 2.62 25.10
N MET A 260 -6.30 3.81 25.01
CA MET A 260 -4.91 4.04 25.39
C MET A 260 -4.63 3.73 26.87
N CYS A 261 -5.56 4.04 27.78
CA CYS A 261 -5.44 3.67 29.19
C CYS A 261 -5.34 2.15 29.42
N VAL A 262 -5.85 1.32 28.50
CA VAL A 262 -5.76 -0.15 28.59
C VAL A 262 -4.55 -0.68 27.83
N VAL A 263 -4.27 -0.16 26.63
CA VAL A 263 -3.19 -0.63 25.76
C VAL A 263 -1.82 -0.34 26.36
N ILE A 264 -1.63 0.83 26.98
CA ILE A 264 -0.32 1.23 27.53
C ILE A 264 0.14 0.27 28.65
N PRO A 265 -0.67 -0.03 29.69
CA PRO A 265 -0.28 -1.00 30.71
C PRO A 265 0.04 -2.40 30.16
N VAL A 266 -0.74 -2.85 29.16
CA VAL A 266 -0.51 -4.16 28.52
C VAL A 266 0.84 -4.17 27.80
N PHE A 267 1.16 -3.13 27.05
CA PHE A 267 2.47 -3.03 26.37
C PHE A 267 3.62 -2.89 27.33
N VAL A 268 3.48 -2.15 28.42
CA VAL A 268 4.50 -2.07 29.46
C VAL A 268 4.74 -3.46 30.06
N SER A 269 3.69 -4.22 30.38
CA SER A 269 3.82 -5.59 30.87
C SER A 269 4.53 -6.51 29.86
N LEU A 270 4.11 -6.49 28.59
CA LEU A 270 4.71 -7.30 27.53
C LEU A 270 6.16 -6.91 27.25
N TYR A 271 6.51 -5.63 27.35
CA TYR A 271 7.87 -5.13 27.16
C TYR A 271 8.86 -5.73 28.17
N TYR A 272 8.44 -5.93 29.41
CA TYR A 272 9.29 -6.54 30.45
C TYR A 272 9.21 -8.07 30.51
N THR A 273 8.16 -8.67 29.93
CA THR A 273 7.90 -10.11 30.06
C THR A 273 8.33 -10.92 28.84
N ASN A 274 8.42 -10.31 27.65
CA ASN A 274 8.64 -11.02 26.40
C ASN A 274 9.79 -10.40 25.58
N ASP A 275 10.90 -11.12 25.44
CA ASP A 275 12.11 -10.68 24.73
C ASP A 275 11.87 -10.43 23.23
N THR A 276 11.00 -11.22 22.60
CA THR A 276 10.65 -11.06 21.19
C THR A 276 9.84 -9.78 20.97
N PHE A 277 8.85 -9.52 21.83
CA PHE A 277 8.10 -8.26 21.82
C PHE A 277 9.01 -7.07 22.08
N TYR A 278 9.93 -7.17 23.04
CA TYR A 278 10.92 -6.15 23.36
C TYR A 278 11.78 -5.77 22.14
N LYS A 279 12.29 -6.75 21.39
CA LYS A 279 13.08 -6.50 20.17
C LYS A 279 12.24 -5.86 19.07
N ASN A 280 11.04 -6.40 18.81
CA ASN A 280 10.19 -5.93 17.73
C ASN A 280 9.65 -4.51 17.99
N ILE A 281 9.30 -4.17 19.23
CA ILE A 281 8.81 -2.81 19.55
C ILE A 281 9.95 -1.78 19.53
N ARG A 282 11.17 -2.15 19.97
CA ARG A 282 12.35 -1.29 19.81
C ARG A 282 12.68 -1.05 18.36
N PHE A 283 12.54 -2.06 17.50
CA PHE A 283 12.71 -1.90 16.07
C PHE A 283 11.64 -0.97 15.45
N GLY A 284 10.36 -1.20 15.76
CA GLY A 284 9.25 -0.44 15.19
C GLY A 284 9.21 1.03 15.63
N PHE A 285 9.65 1.32 16.87
CA PHE A 285 9.63 2.66 17.48
C PHE A 285 11.03 3.22 17.78
N GLU A 286 12.06 2.73 17.07
CA GLU A 286 13.47 3.09 17.29
C GLU A 286 13.70 4.60 17.40
N GLY A 287 12.98 5.41 16.60
CA GLY A 287 13.13 6.87 16.61
C GLY A 287 12.68 7.52 17.92
N PHE A 288 11.66 6.95 18.57
CA PHE A 288 11.22 7.41 19.89
C PHE A 288 12.19 6.96 20.99
N PHE A 289 12.70 5.73 20.89
CA PHE A 289 13.67 5.21 21.86
C PHE A 289 15.01 5.95 21.76
N SER A 290 15.51 6.22 20.55
CA SER A 290 16.73 6.99 20.37
C SER A 290 16.57 8.42 20.84
N LEU A 291 15.43 9.08 20.55
CA LEU A 291 15.16 10.43 21.07
C LEU A 291 15.21 10.47 22.59
N TRP A 292 14.69 9.43 23.26
CA TRP A 292 14.71 9.33 24.71
C TRP A 292 16.10 8.98 25.27
N GLU A 293 16.82 8.04 24.65
CA GLU A 293 18.10 7.51 25.14
C GLU A 293 19.29 8.43 24.79
N THR A 294 19.28 9.07 23.62
CA THR A 294 20.41 9.87 23.09
C THR A 294 20.08 11.36 22.94
N GLY A 295 18.82 11.75 23.07
CA GLY A 295 18.37 13.14 22.85
C GLY A 295 18.29 13.55 21.39
N LYS A 296 18.56 12.64 20.43
CA LYS A 296 18.46 12.89 18.99
C LYS A 296 17.54 11.86 18.34
N TRP A 297 16.69 12.31 17.42
CA TRP A 297 15.85 11.41 16.63
C TRP A 297 16.71 10.68 15.59
N GLN A 298 17.18 9.49 15.96
CA GLN A 298 18.02 8.63 15.12
C GLN A 298 17.30 7.32 14.84
N THR A 299 17.35 6.84 13.60
CA THR A 299 16.86 5.50 13.29
C THR A 299 17.84 4.88 12.31
N SER A 300 18.21 3.62 12.52
CA SER A 300 19.09 2.89 11.60
C SER A 300 18.68 3.04 10.12
N SER A 301 17.38 3.17 9.77
CA SER A 301 16.99 3.48 8.39
C SER A 301 17.21 4.93 7.98
N ASN A 302 16.91 5.91 8.84
CA ASN A 302 17.03 7.31 8.45
C ASN A 302 18.48 7.77 8.42
N ASP A 303 19.31 7.27 9.33
CA ASP A 303 20.72 7.67 9.40
C ASP A 303 21.49 7.07 8.22
N ILE A 304 21.26 5.79 7.88
CA ILE A 304 21.78 5.20 6.63
C ILE A 304 21.24 5.96 5.41
N LEU A 305 19.95 6.31 5.39
CA LEU A 305 19.36 7.05 4.27
C LEU A 305 20.01 8.42 4.07
N LEU A 306 20.13 9.21 5.14
CA LEU A 306 20.58 10.60 5.09
C LEU A 306 22.10 10.72 4.97
N GLU A 307 22.87 9.82 5.59
CA GLU A 307 24.34 9.91 5.62
C GLU A 307 25.01 9.13 4.49
N HIS A 308 24.36 8.11 3.92
CA HIS A 308 24.99 7.20 2.96
C HIS A 308 24.20 6.96 1.66
N MET A 309 22.92 7.32 1.58
CA MET A 309 22.08 7.02 0.39
C MET A 309 21.64 8.24 -0.41
N ILE A 310 21.93 9.47 0.02
CA ILE A 310 21.70 10.67 -0.80
C ILE A 310 22.88 10.85 -1.76
N VAL A 311 22.74 10.28 -2.95
CA VAL A 311 23.69 10.44 -4.06
C VAL A 311 22.93 11.13 -5.19
N PHE A 312 23.40 12.31 -5.60
CA PHE A 312 22.82 13.02 -6.74
C PHE A 312 23.58 12.68 -8.02
N PRO A 313 22.91 12.73 -9.19
CA PRO A 313 23.61 12.58 -10.44
C PRO A 313 24.64 13.69 -10.68
N ASP A 314 25.84 13.31 -11.09
CA ASP A 314 26.94 14.24 -11.38
C ASP A 314 26.87 14.83 -12.80
N ASN A 315 26.04 14.26 -13.68
CA ASN A 315 25.96 14.62 -15.10
C ASN A 315 24.56 15.07 -15.49
N TRP A 316 24.49 16.10 -16.35
CA TRP A 316 23.21 16.63 -16.86
C TRP A 316 22.41 15.59 -17.66
N ARG A 317 23.10 14.67 -18.34
CA ARG A 317 22.47 13.60 -19.13
C ARG A 317 21.66 12.66 -18.22
N THR A 318 22.24 12.27 -17.08
CA THR A 318 21.58 11.44 -16.06
C THR A 318 20.39 12.17 -15.45
N TRP A 319 20.50 13.48 -15.21
CA TRP A 319 19.34 14.27 -14.77
C TRP A 319 18.20 14.29 -15.78
N LEU A 320 18.49 14.29 -17.09
CA LEU A 320 17.46 14.42 -18.12
C LEU A 320 16.81 13.07 -18.48
N ILE A 321 17.62 12.07 -18.81
CA ILE A 321 17.20 10.77 -19.35
C ILE A 321 17.49 9.63 -18.36
N GLY A 322 18.32 9.84 -17.34
CA GLY A 322 18.79 8.78 -16.46
C GLY A 322 19.92 7.98 -17.09
N ASP A 323 20.48 7.06 -16.31
CA ASP A 323 21.51 6.10 -16.72
C ASP A 323 20.89 4.76 -17.15
N GLY A 324 19.62 4.52 -16.82
CA GLY A 324 18.90 3.30 -17.22
C GLY A 324 19.12 2.11 -16.29
N TYR A 325 19.52 2.33 -15.03
CA TYR A 325 19.62 1.31 -13.98
C TYR A 325 18.84 1.73 -12.72
N ALA A 326 17.91 0.87 -12.29
CA ALA A 326 17.10 0.99 -11.08
C ALA A 326 17.47 -0.11 -10.07
N ALA A 327 17.88 -1.28 -10.56
CA ALA A 327 18.43 -2.39 -9.81
C ALA A 327 19.96 -2.38 -9.91
N ASN A 328 20.61 -3.21 -9.10
CA ASN A 328 22.05 -3.41 -9.23
C ASN A 328 22.37 -4.04 -10.59
N PRO A 329 23.30 -3.48 -11.39
CA PRO A 329 23.73 -4.10 -12.65
C PRO A 329 24.34 -5.49 -12.45
N LEU A 330 24.74 -5.85 -11.23
CA LEU A 330 25.26 -7.17 -10.87
C LEU A 330 24.21 -8.10 -10.24
N ASP A 331 22.96 -7.65 -10.08
CA ASP A 331 21.86 -8.50 -9.62
C ASP A 331 21.60 -9.60 -10.66
N PRO A 332 21.53 -10.89 -10.29
CA PRO A 332 21.21 -11.97 -11.22
C PRO A 332 19.95 -11.73 -12.07
N ALA A 333 18.96 -10.99 -11.55
CA ALA A 333 17.72 -10.69 -12.27
C ALA A 333 17.89 -9.61 -13.36
N PHE A 334 18.87 -8.72 -13.21
CA PHE A 334 19.11 -7.57 -14.09
C PHE A 334 20.56 -7.49 -14.56
N PHE A 335 21.24 -8.64 -14.59
CA PHE A 335 22.67 -8.72 -14.79
C PHE A 335 23.07 -8.12 -16.14
N ASP A 336 23.93 -7.10 -16.08
CA ASP A 336 24.50 -6.46 -17.25
C ASP A 336 25.98 -6.86 -17.42
N PRO A 337 26.30 -7.77 -18.36
CA PRO A 337 27.66 -8.23 -18.58
C PRO A 337 28.60 -7.15 -19.13
N TYR A 338 28.06 -6.01 -19.60
CA TYR A 338 28.83 -4.91 -20.16
C TYR A 338 29.00 -3.73 -19.19
N TYR A 339 28.49 -3.85 -17.96
CA TYR A 339 28.64 -2.82 -16.95
C TYR A 339 30.09 -2.72 -16.48
N THR A 340 30.71 -1.56 -16.68
CA THR A 340 32.11 -1.26 -16.32
C THR A 340 32.24 -0.31 -15.12
N GLY A 341 31.11 0.07 -14.50
CA GLY A 341 31.07 0.96 -13.35
C GLY A 341 31.41 0.27 -12.03
N PRO A 342 31.45 1.02 -10.91
CA PRO A 342 31.76 0.46 -9.61
C PRO A 342 30.62 -0.45 -9.12
N VAL A 343 30.99 -1.41 -8.27
CA VAL A 343 30.08 -2.35 -7.64
C VAL A 343 29.43 -1.71 -6.43
N TYR A 344 28.10 -1.71 -6.40
CA TYR A 344 27.31 -1.20 -5.27
C TYR A 344 26.79 -2.35 -4.41
N HIS A 345 26.63 -2.11 -3.11
CA HIS A 345 25.82 -2.98 -2.26
C HIS A 345 24.36 -2.50 -2.28
N GLY A 346 23.41 -3.40 -2.57
CA GLY A 346 22.00 -3.04 -2.72
C GLY A 346 21.67 -2.55 -4.13
N TYR A 347 21.00 -1.42 -4.27
CA TYR A 347 20.57 -0.86 -5.56
C TYR A 347 21.67 -0.05 -6.27
N TYR A 348 21.41 0.34 -7.53
CA TYR A 348 22.31 1.21 -8.29
C TYR A 348 22.62 2.50 -7.51
N MET A 349 23.88 2.95 -7.54
CA MET A 349 24.39 4.09 -6.76
C MET A 349 24.29 3.95 -5.23
N GLY A 350 23.99 2.75 -4.72
CA GLY A 350 23.86 2.50 -3.28
C GLY A 350 22.69 3.24 -2.63
N THR A 351 21.74 3.75 -3.42
CA THR A 351 20.59 4.53 -2.93
C THR A 351 19.30 3.71 -2.96
N ASP A 352 18.57 3.69 -1.84
CA ASP A 352 17.21 3.11 -1.78
C ASP A 352 16.11 4.18 -1.86
N ILE A 353 16.48 5.47 -1.97
CA ILE A 353 15.53 6.57 -2.07
C ILE A 353 14.79 6.47 -3.40
N GLY A 354 13.46 6.35 -3.33
CA GLY A 354 12.60 6.18 -4.51
C GLY A 354 12.83 7.24 -5.59
N TYR A 355 12.81 8.53 -5.23
CA TYR A 355 13.04 9.62 -6.19
C TYR A 355 14.42 9.54 -6.85
N LEU A 356 15.48 9.26 -6.08
CA LEU A 356 16.83 9.16 -6.66
C LEU A 356 16.92 7.96 -7.60
N ARG A 357 16.33 6.82 -7.23
CA ARG A 357 16.25 5.65 -8.11
C ARG A 357 15.50 5.94 -9.40
N TYR A 358 14.40 6.68 -9.34
CA TYR A 358 13.66 7.11 -10.53
C TYR A 358 14.49 8.05 -11.42
N ILE A 359 15.21 9.00 -10.82
CA ILE A 359 16.08 9.93 -11.54
C ILE A 359 17.26 9.19 -12.17
N PHE A 360 17.96 8.30 -11.44
CA PHE A 360 19.03 7.49 -12.01
C PHE A 360 18.52 6.51 -13.06
N TYR A 361 17.28 6.03 -12.95
CA TYR A 361 16.71 5.15 -13.96
C TYR A 361 16.35 5.91 -15.23
N PHE A 362 15.33 6.77 -15.22
CA PHE A 362 14.78 7.43 -16.43
C PHE A 362 14.80 8.98 -16.39
N GLY A 363 15.62 9.54 -15.50
CA GLY A 363 15.79 10.99 -15.35
C GLY A 363 14.56 11.71 -14.78
N LEU A 364 14.64 13.04 -14.74
CA LEU A 364 13.53 13.90 -14.36
C LEU A 364 12.35 13.78 -15.33
N THR A 365 12.61 13.50 -16.61
CA THR A 365 11.56 13.35 -17.62
C THR A 365 10.63 12.18 -17.28
N GLY A 366 11.20 10.99 -17.04
CA GLY A 366 10.42 9.84 -16.59
C GLY A 366 9.84 10.02 -15.19
N THR A 367 10.56 10.69 -14.28
CA THR A 367 10.09 10.90 -12.90
C THR A 367 8.85 11.79 -12.86
N VAL A 368 8.85 12.88 -13.63
CA VAL A 368 7.68 13.78 -13.77
C VAL A 368 6.53 13.06 -14.44
N LEU A 369 6.79 12.25 -15.47
CA LEU A 369 5.78 11.44 -16.13
C LEU A 369 5.13 10.44 -15.16
N PHE A 370 5.93 9.79 -14.32
CA PHE A 370 5.47 8.84 -13.32
C PHE A 370 4.67 9.52 -12.20
N MET A 371 5.13 10.69 -11.73
CA MET A 371 4.36 11.54 -10.82
C MET A 371 3.01 11.92 -11.41
N ALA A 372 2.98 12.32 -12.69
CA ALA A 372 1.76 12.72 -13.40
C ALA A 372 0.79 11.54 -13.58
N PHE A 373 1.29 10.34 -13.86
CA PHE A 373 0.48 9.11 -13.90
C PHE A 373 -0.25 8.89 -12.56
N MET A 374 0.47 8.95 -11.44
CA MET A 374 -0.12 8.75 -10.10
C MET A 374 -1.12 9.86 -9.76
N TRP A 375 -0.81 11.11 -10.11
CA TRP A 375 -1.75 12.21 -9.96
C TRP A 375 -3.03 12.00 -10.77
N LYS A 376 -2.91 11.53 -12.02
CA LYS A 376 -4.08 11.22 -12.87
C LYS A 376 -4.93 10.09 -12.31
N ALA A 377 -4.33 9.03 -11.78
CA ALA A 377 -5.05 7.95 -11.11
C ALA A 377 -5.86 8.49 -9.92
N ALA A 378 -5.24 9.30 -9.06
CA ALA A 378 -5.93 9.94 -7.94
C ALA A 378 -7.02 10.92 -8.39
N TRP A 379 -6.75 11.73 -9.41
CA TRP A 379 -7.68 12.72 -9.95
C TRP A 379 -8.96 12.07 -10.48
N ILE A 380 -8.85 10.94 -11.18
CA ILE A 380 -10.02 10.19 -11.66
C ILE A 380 -10.88 9.76 -10.47
N CYS A 381 -10.28 9.18 -9.42
CA CYS A 381 -11.00 8.83 -8.20
C CYS A 381 -11.67 10.03 -7.53
N VAL A 382 -10.97 11.16 -7.40
CA VAL A 382 -11.52 12.42 -6.84
C VAL A 382 -12.72 12.93 -7.65
N SER A 383 -12.61 12.90 -8.98
CA SER A 383 -13.67 13.38 -9.87
C SER A 383 -14.92 12.47 -9.83
N ARG A 384 -14.71 11.17 -9.61
CA ARG A 384 -15.78 10.17 -9.53
C ARG A 384 -16.50 10.20 -8.19
N PHE A 385 -15.75 10.30 -7.09
CA PHE A 385 -16.24 10.20 -5.71
C PHE A 385 -15.96 11.50 -4.94
N LYS A 386 -16.77 12.54 -5.16
CA LYS A 386 -16.55 13.89 -4.63
C LYS A 386 -16.52 13.94 -3.09
N ASP A 387 -17.34 13.13 -2.43
CA ASP A 387 -17.42 13.09 -0.95
C ASP A 387 -16.20 12.45 -0.29
N TYR A 388 -15.37 11.75 -1.08
CA TYR A 388 -14.15 11.08 -0.68
C TYR A 388 -12.90 11.78 -1.25
N LYS A 389 -13.02 13.02 -1.76
CA LYS A 389 -11.88 13.75 -2.37
C LYS A 389 -10.65 13.81 -1.47
N VAL A 390 -10.85 14.06 -0.17
CA VAL A 390 -9.77 14.21 0.80
C VAL A 390 -9.06 12.88 1.01
N LEU A 391 -9.80 11.77 1.02
CA LEU A 391 -9.22 10.43 1.13
C LEU A 391 -8.22 10.16 0.00
N PHE A 392 -8.63 10.39 -1.25
CA PHE A 392 -7.76 10.12 -2.40
C PHE A 392 -6.54 11.04 -2.46
N LEU A 393 -6.68 12.31 -2.02
CA LEU A 393 -5.55 13.23 -1.89
C LEU A 393 -4.56 12.79 -0.80
N LEU A 394 -5.05 12.29 0.33
CA LEU A 394 -4.18 11.76 1.39
C LEU A 394 -3.47 10.47 0.95
N ILE A 395 -4.13 9.59 0.19
CA ILE A 395 -3.48 8.39 -0.40
C ILE A 395 -2.40 8.81 -1.40
N LEU A 396 -2.65 9.85 -2.21
CA LEU A 396 -1.64 10.39 -3.13
C LEU A 396 -0.45 10.98 -2.36
N LEU A 397 -0.71 11.66 -1.24
CA LEU A 397 0.34 12.19 -0.38
C LEU A 397 1.17 11.06 0.25
N VAL A 398 0.54 9.96 0.71
CA VAL A 398 1.25 8.75 1.14
C VAL A 398 2.18 8.23 0.05
N ASN A 399 1.74 8.20 -1.21
CA ASN A 399 2.59 7.77 -2.32
C ASN A 399 3.83 8.66 -2.47
N TYR A 400 3.65 9.97 -2.57
CA TYR A 400 4.75 10.90 -2.81
C TYR A 400 5.70 11.01 -1.64
N LEU A 401 5.20 10.93 -0.40
CA LEU A 401 6.07 10.86 0.77
C LEU A 401 6.80 9.53 0.84
N GLY A 402 6.14 8.44 0.44
CA GLY A 402 6.74 7.11 0.35
C GLY A 402 7.97 7.06 -0.55
N TRP A 403 7.96 7.81 -1.66
CA TRP A 403 9.08 7.90 -2.60
C TRP A 403 10.33 8.59 -2.06
N PHE A 404 10.26 9.31 -0.93
CA PHE A 404 11.48 9.73 -0.23
C PHE A 404 12.20 8.57 0.46
N LYS A 405 11.55 7.42 0.62
CA LYS A 405 12.11 6.26 1.33
C LYS A 405 12.24 5.02 0.46
N VAL A 406 11.30 4.75 -0.45
CA VAL A 406 11.29 3.53 -1.26
C VAL A 406 10.72 3.79 -2.66
N SER A 407 11.24 3.08 -3.67
CA SER A 407 10.81 3.22 -5.07
C SER A 407 9.51 2.47 -5.42
N THR A 408 8.64 2.19 -4.45
CA THR A 408 7.39 1.46 -4.67
C THR A 408 6.19 2.40 -4.74
N ASP A 409 5.27 2.13 -5.65
CA ASP A 409 4.04 2.91 -5.83
C ASP A 409 2.82 2.24 -5.17
N VAL A 410 1.80 3.05 -4.84
CA VAL A 410 0.52 2.57 -4.28
C VAL A 410 -0.61 2.50 -5.31
N PHE A 411 -0.31 2.34 -6.60
CA PHE A 411 -1.32 2.36 -7.67
C PHE A 411 -2.42 1.33 -7.46
N MET A 412 -2.09 0.15 -6.91
CA MET A 412 -3.08 -0.88 -6.55
C MET A 412 -4.19 -0.36 -5.62
N VAL A 413 -3.87 0.61 -4.74
CA VAL A 413 -4.86 1.22 -3.86
C VAL A 413 -5.83 2.06 -4.68
N PHE A 414 -5.37 2.77 -5.72
CA PHE A 414 -6.25 3.49 -6.63
C PHE A 414 -7.01 2.55 -7.56
N ALA A 415 -6.37 1.50 -8.07
CA ALA A 415 -6.93 0.57 -9.04
C ALA A 415 -8.24 -0.08 -8.57
N ILE A 416 -8.34 -0.46 -7.30
CA ILE A 416 -9.59 -1.03 -6.75
C ILE A 416 -10.75 -0.03 -6.78
N PHE A 417 -10.50 1.26 -6.52
CA PHE A 417 -11.53 2.31 -6.61
C PHE A 417 -11.79 2.74 -8.06
N LEU A 418 -10.80 2.65 -8.95
CA LEU A 418 -10.98 2.92 -10.38
C LEU A 418 -11.89 1.88 -11.05
N MET A 419 -11.97 0.67 -10.52
CA MET A 419 -12.89 -0.38 -10.99
C MET A 419 -14.29 -0.31 -10.38
N LEU A 420 -14.51 0.57 -9.41
CA LEU A 420 -15.82 0.84 -8.83
C LEU A 420 -16.66 1.73 -9.77
N SER A 421 -17.88 1.31 -10.12
CA SER A 421 -18.79 2.12 -10.94
C SER A 421 -19.46 3.21 -10.10
N LYS A 422 -19.74 4.36 -10.73
CA LYS A 422 -20.54 5.43 -10.10
C LYS A 422 -21.99 5.00 -9.86
N GLU A 423 -22.49 4.06 -10.65
CA GLU A 423 -23.83 3.49 -10.49
C GLU A 423 -23.92 2.58 -9.26
N ASP A 424 -22.84 1.85 -8.94
CA ASP A 424 -22.77 0.96 -7.78
C ASP A 424 -22.84 1.77 -6.46
N ASP A 425 -22.24 2.97 -6.42
CA ASP A 425 -22.29 3.89 -5.28
C ASP A 425 -23.70 4.47 -5.09
N LYS A 426 -24.34 4.94 -6.18
CA LYS A 426 -25.71 5.48 -6.14
C LYS A 426 -26.78 4.45 -5.81
N GLN A 427 -26.64 3.21 -6.31
CA GLN A 427 -27.54 2.11 -5.92
C GLN A 427 -27.40 1.77 -4.44
N THR A 428 -26.23 1.98 -3.85
CA THR A 428 -26.03 1.77 -2.41
C THR A 428 -26.75 2.85 -1.61
N ASP A 429 -26.64 4.12 -2.01
CA ASP A 429 -27.32 5.23 -1.32
C ASP A 429 -28.84 5.04 -1.30
N SER A 430 -29.44 4.59 -2.41
CA SER A 430 -30.89 4.32 -2.47
C SER A 430 -31.34 3.11 -1.65
N ILE A 431 -30.50 2.07 -1.52
CA ILE A 431 -30.80 0.93 -0.65
C ILE A 431 -30.72 1.35 0.82
N LEU A 432 -29.71 2.13 1.21
CA LEU A 432 -29.53 2.61 2.58
C LEU A 432 -30.64 3.58 3.01
N GLU A 433 -31.09 4.47 2.12
CA GLU A 433 -32.24 5.34 2.39
C GLU A 433 -33.54 4.54 2.60
N ASN A 434 -33.74 3.46 1.84
CA ASN A 434 -34.91 2.61 1.98
C ASN A 434 -34.88 1.75 3.27
N GLU A 435 -33.71 1.31 3.72
CA GLU A 435 -33.55 0.58 4.99
C GLU A 435 -33.69 1.50 6.22
N GLN A 436 -33.45 2.81 6.10
CA GLN A 436 -33.67 3.78 7.18
C GLN A 436 -35.12 4.27 7.29
N ASN A 437 -35.91 4.10 6.24
CA ASN A 437 -37.32 4.50 6.18
C ASN A 437 -38.31 3.35 6.50
N CYS A 438 -37.81 2.13 6.72
CA CYS A 438 -38.55 1.00 7.28
C CYS A 438 -38.17 0.81 8.75
#